data_AF-A0A9R1BZ77-F1
#
_entry.id   AF-A0A9R1BZ77-F1
#
_cell.length_a   1.000
_cell.length_b   1.000
_cell.length_c   1.000
_cell.angle_alpha   90.00
_cell.angle_beta   90.00
_cell.angle_gamma   90.00
#
_symmetry.space_group_name_H-M   'P 1'
#
loop_
_entity.id
_entity.type
_entity.pdbx_description
1 polymer ?
#
loop_
_entity_poly.entity_id
_entity_poly.type
_entity_poly.pdbx_seq_one_letter_code
_entity_poly.pdbx_strand_id
1 'polypeptide(L)'
;MGSLRTAGTAQRLALPETSSTYLLQELKMIWDEVGQEENERERILEELEQECQEVYRRKVNSANMSRIQLHQALAESEAEFTNLLLSLGERSFPGRPEKMNGTLKEQLNSITPALQEMQMKKEARLKQFTEVQTEVQRIASEIAGRSENEVVTVNEDDLSLKKLEEHQSELQRLKREKVHRNRKDVLQPSCSSHIPTIFYFLSG
;
A
#
# COMPACT_ATOMS: atom_id res chain seq x y z
N MET A 1 37.48 75.56 -27.87
CA MET A 1 38.07 74.42 -28.63
C MET A 1 38.26 73.28 -27.65
N GLY A 2 37.70 72.12 -27.99
CA GLY A 2 37.26 71.10 -27.05
C GLY A 2 38.32 70.17 -26.47
N SER A 3 37.91 69.56 -25.36
CA SER A 3 38.57 68.52 -24.57
C SER A 3 38.73 67.20 -25.34
N LEU A 4 39.84 66.51 -25.12
CA LEU A 4 40.10 65.14 -25.58
C LEU A 4 40.36 64.22 -24.38
N ARG A 5 39.32 63.41 -24.10
CA ARG A 5 39.36 61.97 -23.81
C ARG A 5 40.21 61.49 -22.63
N THR A 6 39.52 61.19 -21.52
CA THR A 6 39.86 60.07 -20.65
C THR A 6 39.06 58.84 -21.08
N ALA A 7 39.76 57.87 -21.67
CA ALA A 7 39.23 56.53 -21.91
C ALA A 7 39.71 55.64 -20.74
N GLY A 8 38.77 54.91 -20.13
CA GLY A 8 39.08 54.01 -19.03
C GLY A 8 37.86 53.37 -18.39
N THR A 9 36.78 53.12 -19.14
CA THR A 9 35.71 52.23 -18.70
C THR A 9 36.20 50.80 -18.79
N ALA A 10 36.84 50.32 -17.72
CA ALA A 10 36.86 48.88 -17.45
C ALA A 10 35.43 48.51 -17.03
N GLN A 11 34.67 48.04 -18.00
CA GLN A 11 33.33 47.51 -17.81
C GLN A 11 33.43 46.32 -16.82
N ARG A 12 33.24 46.60 -15.53
CA ARG A 12 32.98 45.58 -14.51
C ARG A 12 31.82 44.75 -15.01
N LEU A 13 32.09 43.50 -15.38
CA LEU A 13 31.04 42.50 -15.54
C LEU A 13 30.36 42.41 -14.18
N ALA A 14 29.15 42.97 -14.08
CA ALA A 14 28.36 42.98 -12.87
C ALA A 14 27.89 41.54 -12.59
N LEU A 15 28.77 40.74 -11.99
CA LEU A 15 28.38 39.52 -11.31
C LEU A 15 27.40 39.92 -10.19
N PRO A 16 26.36 39.11 -9.91
CA PRO A 16 25.48 39.38 -8.78
C PRO A 16 26.32 39.54 -7.52
N GLU A 17 26.05 40.59 -6.73
CA GLU A 17 26.75 40.92 -5.48
C GLU A 17 26.66 39.78 -4.43
N THR A 18 25.91 38.72 -4.72
CA THR A 18 25.72 37.51 -3.90
C THR A 18 26.45 36.27 -4.43
N SER A 19 27.14 36.36 -5.56
CA SER A 19 27.87 35.21 -6.13
C SER A 19 29.13 34.90 -5.32
N SER A 20 29.44 33.62 -5.14
CA SER A 20 30.63 33.15 -4.39
C SER A 20 31.93 33.76 -4.92
N THR A 21 32.02 33.95 -6.23
CA THR A 21 33.15 34.57 -6.91
C THR A 21 33.31 36.05 -6.58
N TYR A 22 32.20 36.78 -6.45
CA TYR A 22 32.21 38.19 -6.09
C TYR A 22 32.66 38.38 -4.63
N LEU A 23 32.05 37.63 -3.71
CA LEU A 23 32.38 37.69 -2.28
C LEU A 23 33.84 37.33 -2.00
N LEU A 24 34.37 36.32 -2.70
CA LEU A 24 35.78 35.94 -2.59
C LEU A 24 36.72 37.04 -3.11
N GLN A 25 36.35 37.73 -4.18
CA GLN A 25 37.13 38.86 -4.70
C GLN A 25 37.11 40.04 -3.72
N GLU A 26 35.97 40.33 -3.12
CA GLU A 26 35.83 41.38 -2.10
C GLU A 26 36.68 41.06 -0.86
N LEU A 27 36.63 39.82 -0.37
CA LEU A 27 37.46 39.34 0.73
C LEU A 27 38.96 39.53 0.46
N LYS A 28 39.42 39.22 -0.76
CA LYS A 28 40.82 39.42 -1.17
C LYS A 28 41.22 40.89 -1.18
N MET A 29 40.37 41.78 -1.71
CA MET A 29 40.63 43.21 -1.68
C MET A 29 40.77 43.72 -0.25
N ILE A 30 39.90 43.29 0.67
CA ILE A 30 39.98 43.65 2.09
C ILE A 30 41.27 43.14 2.71
N TRP A 31 41.64 41.88 2.46
CA TRP A 31 42.90 41.32 2.94
C TRP A 31 44.13 42.11 2.46
N ASP A 32 44.12 42.58 1.22
CA ASP A 32 45.19 43.42 0.67
C ASP A 32 45.24 44.79 1.34
N GLU A 33 44.08 45.39 1.65
CA GLU A 33 43.98 46.67 2.36
C GLU A 33 44.44 46.58 3.82
N VAL A 34 44.09 45.52 4.55
CA VAL A 34 44.44 45.36 5.98
C VAL A 34 45.81 44.71 6.20
N GLY A 35 46.44 44.17 5.15
CA GLY A 35 47.72 43.48 5.24
C GLY A 35 47.64 42.10 5.91
N GLN A 36 46.61 41.31 5.58
CA GLN A 36 46.43 39.96 6.13
C GLN A 36 47.61 39.03 5.78
N GLU A 37 48.16 38.32 6.78
CA GLU A 37 49.23 37.31 6.63
C GLU A 37 48.83 36.17 5.67
N GLU A 38 49.74 35.75 4.80
CA GLU A 38 49.45 34.74 3.76
C GLU A 38 49.02 33.39 4.34
N ASN A 39 49.67 32.93 5.42
CA ASN A 39 49.30 31.67 6.09
C ASN A 39 47.84 31.70 6.62
N GLU A 40 47.39 32.87 7.06
CA GLU A 40 46.04 33.07 7.57
C GLU A 40 45.03 33.14 6.43
N ARG A 41 45.40 33.76 5.30
CA ARG A 41 44.59 33.73 4.06
C ARG A 41 44.41 32.29 3.57
N GLU A 42 45.49 31.51 3.52
CA GLU A 42 45.45 30.09 3.13
C GLU A 42 44.52 29.28 4.04
N ARG A 43 44.66 29.43 5.36
CA ARG A 43 43.78 28.75 6.33
C ARG A 43 42.30 29.09 6.10
N ILE A 44 41.97 30.36 5.93
CA ILE A 44 40.57 30.78 5.71
C ILE A 44 40.05 30.25 4.36
N LEU A 45 40.87 30.24 3.30
CA LEU A 45 40.48 29.69 2.01
C LEU A 45 40.22 28.18 2.09
N GLU A 46 41.05 27.43 2.83
CA GLU A 46 40.83 26.01 3.09
C GLU A 46 39.54 25.77 3.87
N GLU A 47 39.27 26.56 4.92
CA GLU A 47 38.03 26.49 5.69
C GLU A 47 36.80 26.72 4.79
N LEU A 48 36.82 27.75 3.94
CA LEU A 48 35.74 28.03 2.97
C LEU A 48 35.53 26.88 1.98
N GLU A 49 36.61 26.29 1.46
CA GLU A 49 36.53 25.15 0.56
C GLU A 49 35.91 23.95 1.27
N GLN A 50 36.35 23.64 2.49
CA GLN A 50 35.83 22.52 3.28
C GLN A 50 34.33 22.69 3.58
N GLU A 51 33.90 23.89 3.98
CA GLU A 51 32.49 24.19 4.23
C GLU A 51 31.65 24.02 2.96
N CYS A 52 32.14 24.51 1.82
CA CYS A 52 31.48 24.38 0.53
C CYS A 52 31.33 22.90 0.10
N GLN A 53 32.41 22.13 0.23
CA GLN A 53 32.40 20.69 -0.04
C GLN A 53 31.43 19.94 0.87
N GLU A 54 31.35 20.30 2.16
CA GLU A 54 30.42 19.67 3.10
C GLU A 54 28.96 19.97 2.76
N VAL A 55 28.64 21.18 2.30
CA VAL A 55 27.30 21.50 1.79
C VAL A 55 26.97 20.62 0.58
N TYR A 56 27.85 20.52 -0.41
CA TYR A 56 27.62 19.66 -1.58
C TYR A 56 27.45 18.19 -1.19
N ARG A 57 28.33 17.67 -0.34
CA ARG A 57 28.27 16.28 0.15
C ARG A 57 26.93 15.98 0.81
N ARG A 58 26.45 16.86 1.70
CA ARG A 58 25.12 16.71 2.33
C ARG A 58 23.98 16.72 1.31
N LYS A 59 24.02 17.62 0.32
CA LYS A 59 22.98 17.69 -0.72
C LYS A 59 22.96 16.45 -1.61
N VAL A 60 24.14 15.97 -2.03
CA VAL A 60 24.29 14.73 -2.81
C VAL A 60 23.78 13.53 -2.00
N ASN A 61 24.17 13.41 -0.73
CA ASN A 61 23.72 12.34 0.14
C ASN A 61 22.20 12.34 0.31
N SER A 62 21.60 13.51 0.53
CA SER A 62 20.14 13.64 0.63
C SER A 62 19.42 13.22 -0.66
N ALA A 63 19.92 13.66 -1.82
CA ALA A 63 19.37 13.25 -3.11
C ALA A 63 19.52 11.74 -3.35
N ASN A 64 20.66 11.16 -2.96
CA ASN A 64 20.89 9.73 -3.08
C ASN A 64 19.95 8.92 -2.18
N MET A 65 19.71 9.36 -0.94
CA MET A 65 18.74 8.72 -0.04
C MET A 65 17.32 8.77 -0.63
N SER A 66 16.91 9.91 -1.18
CA SER A 66 15.61 10.02 -1.86
C SER A 66 15.51 9.07 -3.05
N ARG A 67 16.58 8.92 -3.84
CA ARG A 67 16.63 7.97 -4.96
C ARG A 67 16.46 6.52 -4.48
N ILE A 68 17.17 6.12 -3.41
CA ILE A 68 17.06 4.77 -2.85
C ILE A 68 15.63 4.51 -2.35
N GLN A 69 15.04 5.45 -1.62
CA GLN A 69 13.66 5.34 -1.13
C GLN A 69 12.65 5.19 -2.26
N LEU A 70 12.81 5.93 -3.36
CA LEU A 70 11.91 5.82 -4.51
C LEU A 70 12.03 4.47 -5.22
N HIS A 71 13.24 3.93 -5.38
CA HIS A 71 13.43 2.60 -5.94
C HIS A 71 12.82 1.51 -5.05
N GLN A 72 13.02 1.62 -3.73
CA GLN A 72 12.44 0.69 -2.76
C GLN A 72 10.90 0.72 -2.81
N ALA A 73 10.30 1.90 -2.75
CA ALA A 73 8.86 2.05 -2.82
C ALA A 73 8.26 1.49 -4.12
N LEU A 74 8.98 1.62 -5.24
CA LEU A 74 8.53 1.06 -6.52
C LEU A 74 8.56 -0.47 -6.48
N ALA A 75 9.66 -1.07 -6.01
CA ALA A 75 9.78 -2.52 -5.87
C ALA A 75 8.73 -3.09 -4.90
N GLU A 76 8.48 -2.41 -3.78
CA GLU A 76 7.44 -2.78 -2.82
C GLU A 76 6.03 -2.72 -3.45
N SER A 77 5.73 -1.65 -4.21
CA SER A 77 4.46 -1.52 -4.91
C SER A 77 4.26 -2.62 -5.95
N GLU A 78 5.30 -2.99 -6.70
CA GLU A 78 5.25 -4.08 -7.67
C GLU A 78 5.09 -5.46 -7.01
N ALA A 79 5.77 -5.69 -5.88
CA ALA A 79 5.64 -6.91 -5.10
C ALA A 79 4.24 -7.04 -4.49
N GLU A 80 3.71 -5.96 -3.90
CA GLU A 80 2.35 -5.92 -3.37
C GLU A 80 1.32 -6.19 -4.46
N PHE A 81 1.47 -5.56 -5.63
CA PHE A 81 0.58 -5.79 -6.77
C PHE A 81 0.56 -7.26 -7.19
N THR A 82 1.74 -7.89 -7.24
CA THR A 82 1.87 -9.32 -7.56
C THR A 82 1.19 -10.19 -6.51
N ASN A 83 1.36 -9.87 -5.22
CA ASN A 83 0.69 -10.58 -4.14
C ASN A 83 -0.84 -10.45 -4.22
N LEU A 84 -1.36 -9.25 -4.50
CA LEU A 84 -2.79 -9.03 -4.68
C LEU A 84 -3.36 -9.86 -5.84
N LEU A 85 -2.66 -9.92 -6.97
CA LEU A 85 -3.04 -10.78 -8.10
C LEU A 85 -3.08 -12.25 -7.70
N LEU A 86 -2.06 -12.74 -7.00
CA LEU A 86 -2.00 -14.12 -6.51
C LEU A 86 -3.15 -14.43 -5.55
N SER A 87 -3.36 -13.60 -4.53
CA SER A 87 -4.44 -13.79 -3.56
C SER A 87 -5.82 -13.75 -4.22
N LEU A 88 -6.04 -12.90 -5.22
CA LEU A 88 -7.31 -12.84 -5.94
C LEU A 88 -7.45 -13.92 -7.03
N GLY A 89 -6.39 -14.70 -7.30
CA GLY A 89 -6.36 -15.69 -8.37
C GLY A 89 -6.41 -15.09 -9.78
N GLU A 90 -5.92 -13.86 -9.95
CA GLU A 90 -5.95 -13.11 -11.20
C GLU A 90 -4.60 -13.11 -11.90
N ARG A 91 -4.60 -13.26 -13.24
CA ARG A 91 -3.37 -13.28 -14.04
C ARG A 91 -2.86 -11.89 -14.43
N SER A 92 -3.76 -10.92 -14.52
CA SER A 92 -3.48 -9.57 -14.99
C SER A 92 -4.59 -8.62 -14.57
N PHE A 93 -4.26 -7.33 -14.49
CA PHE A 93 -5.21 -6.28 -14.17
C PHE A 93 -5.19 -5.19 -15.27
N PRO A 94 -6.33 -4.92 -15.94
CA PRO A 94 -6.38 -3.96 -17.05
C PRO A 94 -5.98 -2.52 -16.68
N GLY A 95 -6.20 -2.10 -15.42
CA GLY A 95 -5.83 -0.77 -14.95
C GLY A 95 -4.34 -0.61 -14.67
N ARG A 96 -3.52 -1.66 -14.83
CA ARG A 96 -2.07 -1.58 -14.63
C ARG A 96 -1.44 -0.89 -15.85
N PRO A 97 -0.58 0.14 -15.65
CA PRO A 97 0.15 0.73 -16.75
C PRO A 97 1.06 -0.30 -17.43
N GLU A 98 0.96 -0.44 -18.75
CA GLU A 98 1.73 -1.42 -19.54
C GLU A 98 3.24 -1.18 -19.50
N LYS A 99 3.64 0.10 -19.38
CA LYS A 99 5.04 0.52 -19.29
C LYS A 99 5.18 1.62 -18.27
N MET A 100 6.05 1.42 -17.30
CA MET A 100 6.42 2.43 -16.33
C MET A 100 7.51 3.30 -16.94
N ASN A 101 7.12 4.41 -17.55
CA ASN A 101 8.03 5.36 -18.20
C ASN A 101 8.17 6.64 -17.37
N GLY A 102 9.26 7.38 -17.57
CA GLY A 102 9.51 8.65 -16.90
C GLY A 102 10.36 8.51 -15.63
N THR A 103 10.25 9.51 -14.77
CA THR A 103 10.95 9.57 -13.48
C THR A 103 10.39 8.57 -12.48
N LEU A 104 11.16 8.17 -11.46
CA LEU A 104 10.70 7.25 -10.41
C LEU A 104 9.41 7.73 -9.71
N LYS A 105 9.25 9.05 -9.55
CA LYS A 105 8.03 9.63 -8.96
C LYS A 105 6.82 9.48 -9.87
N GLU A 106 6.99 9.68 -11.18
CA GLU A 106 5.93 9.48 -12.16
C GLU A 106 5.54 8.02 -12.27
N GLN A 107 6.53 7.11 -12.24
CA GLN A 107 6.29 5.67 -12.18
C GLN A 107 5.45 5.30 -10.94
N LEU A 108 5.85 5.74 -9.74
CA LEU A 108 5.04 5.53 -8.53
C LEU A 108 3.62 6.08 -8.64
N ASN A 109 3.48 7.32 -9.12
CA ASN A 109 2.16 7.93 -9.31
C ASN A 109 1.29 7.16 -10.31
N SER A 110 1.89 6.49 -11.28
CA SER A 110 1.16 5.69 -12.27
C SER A 110 0.65 4.35 -11.73
N ILE A 111 1.35 3.72 -10.78
CA ILE A 111 0.95 2.42 -10.20
C ILE A 111 -0.01 2.57 -9.02
N THR A 112 0.09 3.66 -8.26
CA THR A 112 -0.73 3.91 -7.06
C THR A 112 -2.24 3.71 -7.28
N PRO A 113 -2.88 4.24 -8.35
CA PRO A 113 -4.33 4.07 -8.55
C PRO A 113 -4.72 2.60 -8.77
N ALA A 114 -3.93 1.88 -9.57
CA ALA A 114 -4.17 0.47 -9.85
C ALA A 114 -4.01 -0.39 -8.57
N LEU A 115 -3.02 -0.06 -7.74
CA LEU A 115 -2.81 -0.73 -6.46
C LEU A 115 -4.00 -0.52 -5.51
N GLN A 116 -4.48 0.72 -5.39
CA GLN A 116 -5.66 1.05 -4.57
C GLN A 116 -6.91 0.31 -5.05
N GLU A 117 -7.15 0.23 -6.35
CA GLU A 117 -8.29 -0.51 -6.88
C GLU A 117 -8.20 -2.01 -6.57
N MET A 118 -7.01 -2.60 -6.69
CA MET A 118 -6.76 -4.00 -6.34
C MET A 118 -6.93 -4.27 -4.83
N GLN A 119 -6.51 -3.34 -3.97
CA GLN A 119 -6.72 -3.41 -2.52
C GLN A 119 -8.22 -3.38 -2.19
N MET A 120 -8.98 -2.43 -2.75
CA MET A 120 -10.44 -2.37 -2.56
C MET A 120 -11.13 -3.64 -3.06
N LYS A 121 -10.65 -4.20 -4.17
CA LYS A 121 -11.16 -5.46 -4.71
C LYS A 121 -10.87 -6.65 -3.79
N LYS A 122 -9.67 -6.71 -3.19
CA LYS A 122 -9.33 -7.71 -2.16
C LYS A 122 -10.26 -7.58 -0.95
N GLU A 123 -10.47 -6.38 -0.44
CA GLU A 123 -11.36 -6.12 0.70
C GLU A 123 -12.80 -6.54 0.41
N ALA A 124 -13.33 -6.15 -0.75
CA ALA A 124 -14.68 -6.56 -1.18
C ALA A 124 -14.81 -8.08 -1.30
N ARG A 125 -13.77 -8.75 -1.82
CA ARG A 125 -13.76 -10.21 -1.93
C ARG A 125 -13.66 -10.88 -0.55
N LEU A 126 -12.81 -10.38 0.32
CA LEU A 126 -12.68 -10.86 1.70
C LEU A 126 -14.03 -10.81 2.43
N LYS A 127 -14.76 -9.70 2.30
CA LYS A 127 -16.11 -9.56 2.85
C LYS A 127 -17.07 -10.64 2.34
N GLN A 128 -17.07 -10.92 1.03
CA GLN A 128 -17.89 -11.99 0.45
C GLN A 128 -17.55 -13.36 1.04
N PHE A 129 -16.26 -13.68 1.19
CA PHE A 129 -15.83 -14.92 1.83
C PHE A 129 -16.29 -15.03 3.27
N THR A 130 -16.13 -13.95 4.06
CA THR A 130 -16.58 -13.92 5.46
C THR A 130 -18.08 -14.18 5.56
N GLU A 131 -18.89 -13.51 4.74
CA GLU A 131 -20.35 -13.69 4.72
C GLU A 131 -20.74 -15.13 4.39
N VAL A 132 -20.19 -15.70 3.31
CA VAL A 132 -20.51 -17.07 2.88
C VAL A 132 -20.07 -18.10 3.93
N GLN A 133 -18.85 -17.97 4.46
CA GLN A 133 -18.34 -18.94 5.45
C GLN A 133 -19.07 -18.85 6.79
N THR A 134 -19.47 -17.64 7.21
CA THR A 134 -20.32 -17.47 8.40
C THR A 134 -21.64 -18.18 8.22
N GLU A 135 -22.30 -18.00 7.08
CA GLU A 135 -23.56 -18.66 6.79
C GLU A 135 -23.40 -20.20 6.71
N VAL A 136 -22.31 -20.69 6.10
CA VAL A 136 -21.98 -22.13 6.07
C VAL A 136 -21.87 -22.68 7.48
N GLN A 137 -21.10 -22.04 8.34
CA GLN A 137 -20.86 -22.49 9.71
C GLN A 137 -22.14 -22.47 10.54
N ARG A 138 -22.95 -21.41 10.40
CA ARG A 138 -24.24 -21.29 11.07
C ARG A 138 -25.17 -22.44 10.67
N ILE A 139 -25.35 -22.70 9.37
CA ILE A 139 -26.21 -23.79 8.90
C ILE A 139 -25.67 -25.16 9.33
N ALA A 140 -24.36 -25.37 9.27
CA ALA A 140 -23.73 -26.60 9.74
C ALA A 140 -23.97 -26.83 11.25
N SER A 141 -23.90 -25.77 12.06
CA SER A 141 -24.18 -25.81 13.51
C SER A 141 -25.64 -26.11 13.80
N GLU A 142 -26.57 -25.47 13.09
CA GLU A 142 -28.01 -25.75 13.19
C GLU A 142 -28.33 -27.21 12.83
N ILE A 143 -27.74 -27.73 11.75
CA ILE A 143 -27.90 -29.13 11.31
C ILE A 143 -27.33 -30.10 12.37
N ALA A 144 -26.26 -29.73 13.06
CA ALA A 144 -25.62 -30.52 14.11
C ALA A 144 -26.24 -30.33 15.49
N GLY A 145 -27.21 -29.41 15.66
CA GLY A 145 -27.80 -29.07 16.96
C GLY A 145 -26.83 -28.38 17.93
N ARG A 146 -25.78 -27.73 17.42
CA ARG A 146 -24.78 -26.98 18.23
C ARG A 146 -25.08 -25.48 18.22
N SER A 147 -24.70 -24.76 19.29
CA SER A 147 -24.80 -23.29 19.35
C SER A 147 -23.68 -22.61 18.55
N GLU A 148 -24.03 -21.53 17.86
CA GLU A 148 -23.09 -20.70 17.06
C GLU A 148 -22.12 -19.91 17.96
N ASN A 149 -20.97 -20.48 18.32
CA ASN A 149 -19.96 -19.78 19.15
C ASN A 149 -18.55 -19.72 18.54
N GLU A 150 -18.31 -20.30 17.37
CA GLU A 150 -16.98 -20.29 16.74
C GLU A 150 -16.80 -19.08 15.80
N VAL A 151 -15.64 -18.43 15.88
CA VAL A 151 -15.28 -17.31 15.00
C VAL A 151 -14.82 -17.86 13.66
N VAL A 152 -15.42 -17.37 12.57
CA VAL A 152 -15.05 -17.72 11.20
C VAL A 152 -13.71 -17.08 10.86
N THR A 153 -12.72 -17.89 10.49
CA THR A 153 -11.42 -17.41 9.99
C THR A 153 -11.36 -17.63 8.48
N VAL A 154 -11.14 -16.57 7.73
CA VAL A 154 -11.01 -16.63 6.27
C VAL A 154 -9.53 -16.71 5.91
N ASN A 155 -9.19 -17.64 5.01
CA ASN A 155 -7.87 -17.66 4.40
C ASN A 155 -7.71 -16.48 3.44
N GLU A 156 -6.85 -15.51 3.78
CA GLU A 156 -6.59 -14.34 2.93
C GLU A 156 -5.64 -14.62 1.75
N ASP A 157 -4.93 -15.76 1.77
CA ASP A 157 -3.95 -16.12 0.75
C ASP A 157 -4.61 -16.64 -0.54
N ASP A 158 -5.85 -17.15 -0.46
CA ASP A 158 -6.64 -17.60 -1.62
C ASP A 158 -8.08 -17.10 -1.53
N LEU A 159 -8.28 -15.93 -2.12
CA LEU A 159 -9.56 -15.25 -2.31
C LEU A 159 -10.05 -15.37 -3.77
N SER A 160 -9.61 -16.41 -4.48
CA SER A 160 -9.99 -16.64 -5.87
C SER A 160 -11.49 -16.86 -6.05
N LEU A 161 -12.02 -16.47 -7.23
CA LEU A 161 -13.43 -16.71 -7.56
C LEU A 161 -13.80 -18.20 -7.51
N LYS A 162 -12.88 -19.06 -7.95
CA LYS A 162 -13.06 -20.51 -7.90
C LYS A 162 -13.26 -20.98 -6.45
N LYS A 163 -12.41 -20.52 -5.53
CA LYS A 163 -12.53 -20.87 -4.11
C LYS A 163 -13.83 -20.34 -3.50
N LEU A 164 -14.25 -19.14 -3.88
CA LEU A 164 -15.53 -18.59 -3.44
C LEU A 164 -16.72 -19.43 -3.92
N GLU A 165 -16.71 -19.88 -5.17
CA GLU A 165 -17.75 -20.73 -5.76
C GLU A 165 -17.83 -22.11 -5.07
N GLU A 166 -16.69 -22.67 -4.65
CA GLU A 166 -16.66 -23.89 -3.83
C GLU A 166 -17.43 -23.71 -2.52
N HIS A 167 -17.19 -22.62 -1.79
CA HIS A 167 -17.92 -22.32 -0.55
C HIS A 167 -19.41 -22.04 -0.79
N GLN A 168 -19.76 -21.33 -1.87
CA GLN A 168 -21.15 -21.10 -2.25
C GLN A 168 -21.87 -22.41 -2.60
N SER A 169 -21.20 -23.32 -3.30
CA SER A 169 -21.74 -24.64 -3.65
C SER A 169 -21.99 -25.48 -2.40
N GLU A 170 -21.06 -25.46 -1.45
CA GLU A 170 -21.21 -26.13 -0.16
C GLU A 170 -22.37 -25.54 0.64
N LEU A 171 -22.50 -24.22 0.67
CA LEU A 171 -23.62 -23.54 1.31
C LEU A 171 -24.97 -24.01 0.74
N GLN A 172 -25.09 -24.11 -0.59
CA GLN A 172 -26.31 -24.59 -1.24
C GLN A 172 -26.58 -26.07 -0.96
N ARG A 173 -25.53 -26.89 -0.82
CA ARG A 173 -25.66 -28.30 -0.42
C ARG A 173 -26.22 -28.41 1.00
N LEU A 174 -25.66 -27.67 1.96
CA LEU A 174 -26.11 -27.64 3.35
C LEU A 174 -27.55 -27.12 3.49
N LYS A 175 -27.90 -26.05 2.76
CA LYS A 175 -29.29 -25.53 2.72
C LYS A 175 -30.29 -26.61 2.29
N ARG A 176 -29.96 -27.40 1.27
CA ARG A 176 -30.80 -28.52 0.80
C ARG A 176 -30.89 -29.64 1.83
N GLU A 177 -29.77 -29.99 2.47
CA GLU A 177 -29.73 -31.01 3.52
C GLU A 177 -30.60 -30.65 4.71
N LYS A 178 -30.52 -29.40 5.19
CA LYS A 178 -31.37 -28.90 6.28
C LYS A 178 -32.86 -29.05 5.96
N VAL A 179 -33.28 -28.65 4.76
CA VAL A 179 -34.68 -28.79 4.31
C VAL A 179 -35.11 -30.25 4.28
N HIS A 180 -34.24 -31.16 3.82
CA HIS A 180 -34.54 -32.59 3.75
C HIS A 180 -34.71 -33.23 5.13
N ARG A 181 -33.86 -32.87 6.11
CA ARG A 181 -34.00 -33.33 7.50
C ARG A 181 -35.32 -32.85 8.10
N ASN A 182 -35.60 -31.54 7.98
CA ASN A 182 -36.85 -30.96 8.46
C ASN A 182 -38.09 -31.63 7.83
N ARG A 183 -38.05 -32.01 6.54
CA ARG A 183 -39.16 -32.71 5.88
C ARG A 183 -39.33 -34.16 6.35
N LYS A 184 -38.23 -34.88 6.60
CA LYS A 184 -38.30 -36.24 7.15
C LYS A 184 -38.89 -36.26 8.56
N ASP A 185 -38.51 -35.29 9.39
CA ASP A 185 -39.04 -35.15 10.75
C ASP A 185 -40.55 -34.85 10.76
N VAL A 186 -41.08 -34.21 9.72
CA VAL A 186 -42.53 -33.94 9.55
C VAL A 186 -43.32 -35.15 9.00
N LEU A 187 -42.66 -36.06 8.27
CA LEU A 187 -43.31 -37.22 7.62
C LEU A 187 -43.29 -38.51 8.47
N GLN A 188 -42.71 -38.50 9.66
CA GLN A 188 -42.94 -39.53 10.68
C GLN A 188 -43.95 -39.04 11.72
N PRO A 189 -45.28 -39.24 11.53
CA PRO A 189 -46.20 -39.12 12.65
C PRO A 189 -45.93 -40.30 13.58
N SER A 190 -45.64 -40.00 14.85
CA SER A 190 -45.51 -40.97 15.92
C SER A 190 -46.70 -41.94 15.90
N CYS A 191 -46.48 -43.19 15.49
CA CYS A 191 -47.43 -44.28 15.72
C CYS A 191 -47.42 -44.63 17.22
N SER A 192 -48.05 -43.79 18.05
CA SER A 192 -48.46 -44.20 19.39
C SER A 192 -49.73 -45.05 19.26
N SER A 193 -49.54 -46.35 19.12
CA SER A 193 -50.58 -47.36 19.29
C SER A 193 -51.05 -47.36 20.76
N HIS A 194 -52.13 -46.65 21.05
CA HIS A 194 -52.89 -46.81 22.29
C HIS A 194 -54.03 -47.80 22.00
N ILE A 195 -53.90 -49.02 22.52
CA ILE A 195 -54.99 -50.01 22.53
C ILE A 195 -55.95 -49.63 23.66
N PRO A 196 -57.25 -49.37 23.40
CA PRO A 196 -58.20 -49.17 24.49
C PRO A 196 -58.63 -50.54 25.02
N THR A 197 -58.18 -50.87 26.24
CA THR A 197 -58.73 -52.00 26.99
C THR A 197 -60.14 -51.66 27.42
N ILE A 198 -61.14 -52.18 26.70
CA ILE A 198 -62.53 -52.20 27.14
C ILE A 198 -62.63 -53.22 28.28
N PHE A 199 -62.70 -52.76 29.52
CA PHE A 199 -63.19 -53.55 30.65
C PHE A 199 -64.70 -53.33 30.80
N TYR A 200 -65.49 -54.29 30.33
CA TYR A 200 -66.84 -54.50 30.84
C TYR A 200 -66.72 -55.10 32.24
N PHE A 201 -67.28 -54.45 33.25
CA PHE A 201 -67.69 -55.13 34.47
C PHE A 201 -69.11 -54.70 34.85
N LEU A 202 -70.05 -55.60 34.60
CA LEU A 202 -71.38 -55.63 35.19
C LEU A 202 -71.24 -55.80 36.71
N SER A 203 -71.91 -54.96 37.49
CA SER A 203 -72.57 -55.31 38.77
C SER A 203 -73.32 -54.09 39.30
N GLY A 204 -74.66 -54.20 39.34
CA GLY A 204 -75.56 -53.20 39.93
C GLY A 204 -76.86 -53.08 39.14
#